data_AF-A0A8B7V927-F1
#
_entry.id   AF-A0A8B7V927-F1
#
_cell.length_a   1.000
_cell.length_b   1.000
_cell.length_c   1.000
_cell.angle_alpha   90.00
_cell.angle_beta   90.00
_cell.angle_gamma   90.00
#
_symmetry.space_group_name_H-M   'P 1'
#
loop_
_entity.id
_entity.type
_entity.pdbx_description
1 polymer ?
#
loop_
_entity_poly.entity_id
_entity_poly.type
_entity_poly.pdbx_seq_one_letter_code
_entity_poly.pdbx_strand_id
1 'polypeptide(L)'
;MVQNVILVFFRRRLSQRPAVEELERRNILKQRNDQTEQEERREIKQRLTRKLNQRPTVDELRDRKILIRFSDYVEVAKAQLWFHKDKPGPELSDSSQLRDKFYPEGYWAMPTDILDCHIWGCY
;
A
#
# COMPACT_ATOMS: atom_id res chain seq x y z
N MET A 1 -12.35 -26.95 41.24
CA MET A 1 -12.23 -25.54 40.79
C MET A 1 -12.13 -25.38 39.28
N VAL A 2 -11.46 -26.28 38.54
CA VAL A 2 -11.26 -26.18 37.07
C VAL A 2 -12.53 -26.36 36.21
N GLN A 3 -13.47 -27.22 36.61
CA GLN A 3 -14.72 -27.46 35.86
C GLN A 3 -15.61 -26.21 35.73
N ASN A 4 -15.60 -25.33 36.73
CA ASN A 4 -16.39 -24.08 36.70
C ASN A 4 -15.81 -23.06 35.71
N VAL A 5 -14.49 -23.01 35.52
CA VAL A 5 -13.86 -22.04 34.60
C VAL A 5 -14.19 -22.38 33.14
N ILE A 6 -14.12 -23.66 32.80
CA ILE A 6 -14.46 -24.15 31.45
C ILE A 6 -15.94 -23.88 31.14
N LEU A 7 -16.85 -24.16 32.09
CA LEU A 7 -18.28 -23.88 31.93
C LEU A 7 -18.58 -22.39 31.75
N VAL A 8 -17.93 -21.52 32.53
CA VAL A 8 -18.07 -20.06 32.41
C VAL A 8 -17.56 -19.56 31.05
N PHE A 9 -16.42 -20.09 30.57
CA PHE A 9 -15.89 -19.76 29.26
C PHE A 9 -16.85 -20.15 28.12
N PHE A 10 -17.36 -21.38 28.13
CA PHE A 10 -18.31 -21.83 27.11
C PHE A 10 -19.62 -21.04 27.14
N ARG A 11 -20.17 -20.75 28.32
CA ARG A 11 -21.36 -19.89 28.46
C ARG A 11 -21.17 -18.52 27.79
N ARG A 12 -20.02 -17.87 28.03
CA ARG A 12 -19.70 -16.57 27.41
C ARG A 12 -19.50 -16.66 25.90
N ARG A 13 -18.88 -17.73 25.39
CA ARG A 13 -18.69 -17.94 23.95
C ARG A 13 -20.00 -18.22 23.22
N LEU A 14 -20.88 -19.02 23.82
CA LEU A 14 -22.18 -19.35 23.25
C LEU A 14 -23.12 -18.14 23.23
N SER A 15 -23.09 -17.29 24.26
CA SER A 15 -23.92 -16.07 24.29
C SER A 15 -23.48 -15.01 23.27
N GLN A 16 -22.22 -15.06 22.82
CA GLN A 16 -21.65 -14.15 21.82
C GLN A 16 -21.55 -14.79 20.43
N ARG A 17 -22.19 -15.94 20.20
CA ARG A 17 -22.07 -16.66 18.94
C ARG A 17 -22.72 -15.85 17.80
N PRO A 18 -21.96 -15.45 16.76
CA PRO A 18 -22.51 -14.72 15.63
C PRO A 18 -23.43 -15.61 14.77
N ALA A 19 -24.36 -14.96 14.07
CA ALA A 19 -25.24 -15.63 13.11
C ALA A 19 -24.46 -16.13 11.88
N VAL A 20 -24.98 -17.16 11.21
CA VAL A 20 -24.36 -17.76 10.02
C VAL A 20 -24.22 -16.72 8.89
N GLU A 21 -25.27 -15.94 8.64
CA GLU A 21 -25.26 -14.87 7.63
C GLU A 21 -24.19 -13.79 7.88
N GLU A 22 -23.87 -13.52 9.15
CA GLU A 22 -22.83 -12.56 9.52
C GLU A 22 -21.43 -13.14 9.23
N LEU A 23 -21.24 -14.43 9.50
CA LEU A 23 -19.99 -15.13 9.18
C LEU A 23 -19.78 -15.23 7.65
N GLU A 24 -20.85 -15.39 6.88
CA GLU A 24 -20.81 -15.40 5.41
C GLU A 24 -20.46 -14.01 4.85
N ARG A 25 -21.07 -12.94 5.38
CA ARG A 25 -20.71 -11.55 5.00
C ARG A 25 -19.23 -11.24 5.29
N ARG A 26 -18.69 -11.80 6.37
CA ARG A 26 -17.26 -11.69 6.71
C ARG A 26 -16.36 -12.64 5.92
N ASN A 27 -16.90 -13.42 4.99
CA ASN A 27 -16.18 -14.45 4.23
C ASN A 27 -15.49 -15.52 5.10
N ILE A 28 -15.99 -15.75 6.33
CA ILE A 28 -15.50 -16.81 7.22
C ILE A 28 -16.14 -18.14 6.86
N LEU A 29 -17.45 -18.13 6.59
CA LEU A 29 -18.16 -19.27 6.01
C LEU A 29 -18.39 -18.99 4.51
N LYS A 30 -18.09 -19.96 3.67
CA LYS A 30 -18.36 -19.87 2.22
C LYS A 30 -19.60 -20.68 1.89
N GLN A 31 -20.57 -20.06 1.20
CA GLN A 31 -21.77 -20.72 0.72
C GLN A 31 -21.56 -21.53 -0.57
N ARG A 32 -20.48 -21.26 -1.31
CA ARG A 32 -20.28 -21.75 -2.68
C ARG A 32 -19.42 -23.00 -2.75
N ASN A 33 -19.71 -23.85 -3.74
CA ASN A 33 -18.89 -25.01 -4.10
C ASN A 33 -17.49 -24.57 -4.56
N ASP A 34 -16.46 -25.29 -4.14
CA ASP A 34 -15.05 -24.98 -4.45
C ASP A 34 -14.77 -24.90 -5.97
N GLN A 35 -15.46 -25.72 -6.78
CA GLN A 35 -15.30 -25.73 -8.23
C GLN A 35 -15.77 -24.42 -8.88
N THR A 36 -16.94 -23.91 -8.50
CA THR A 36 -17.48 -22.66 -9.02
C THR A 36 -16.60 -21.48 -8.63
N GLU A 37 -16.08 -21.44 -7.39
CA GLU A 37 -15.14 -20.39 -6.98
C GLU A 37 -13.85 -20.45 -7.80
N GLN A 38 -13.36 -21.64 -8.12
CA GLN A 38 -12.16 -21.79 -8.93
C GLN A 38 -12.37 -21.30 -10.36
N GLU A 39 -13.53 -21.55 -10.95
CA GLU A 39 -13.91 -21.04 -12.26
C GLU A 39 -14.04 -19.51 -12.25
N GLU A 40 -14.77 -18.94 -11.30
CA GLU A 40 -14.90 -17.48 -11.11
C GLU A 40 -13.51 -16.82 -10.96
N ARG A 41 -12.62 -17.41 -10.15
CA ARG A 41 -11.24 -16.92 -10.00
C ARG A 41 -10.46 -16.96 -11.30
N ARG A 42 -10.62 -18.01 -12.11
CA ARG A 42 -9.97 -18.13 -13.42
C ARG A 42 -10.47 -17.05 -14.38
N GLU A 43 -11.78 -16.84 -14.45
CA GLU A 43 -12.38 -15.81 -15.29
C GLU A 43 -11.93 -14.39 -14.88
N ILE A 44 -11.95 -14.09 -13.58
CA ILE A 44 -11.47 -12.81 -13.05
C ILE A 44 -10.00 -12.60 -13.41
N LYS A 45 -9.16 -13.63 -13.24
CA LYS A 45 -7.74 -13.56 -13.59
C LYS A 45 -7.55 -13.31 -15.09
N GLN A 46 -8.26 -14.04 -15.95
CA GLN A 46 -8.18 -13.84 -17.40
C GLN A 46 -8.62 -12.43 -17.81
N ARG A 47 -9.74 -11.94 -17.26
CA ARG A 47 -10.25 -10.60 -17.50
C ARG A 47 -9.26 -9.52 -17.05
N LEU A 48 -8.65 -9.70 -15.89
CA LEU A 48 -7.62 -8.79 -15.37
C LEU A 48 -6.40 -8.75 -16.28
N THR A 49 -5.87 -9.92 -16.68
CA THR A 49 -4.73 -10.00 -17.59
C THR A 49 -5.00 -9.26 -18.90
N ARG A 50 -6.18 -9.44 -19.49
CA ARG A 50 -6.57 -8.70 -20.71
C ARG A 50 -6.57 -7.18 -20.49
N LYS A 51 -7.12 -6.70 -19.36
CA LYS A 51 -7.15 -5.27 -19.03
C LYS A 51 -5.75 -4.69 -18.79
N LEU A 52 -4.87 -5.44 -18.13
CA LEU A 52 -3.49 -5.01 -17.87
C LEU A 52 -2.67 -4.94 -19.17
N ASN A 53 -2.88 -5.89 -20.09
CA ASN A 53 -2.21 -5.89 -21.39
C ASN A 53 -2.67 -4.72 -22.29
N GLN A 54 -3.90 -4.26 -22.13
CA GLN A 54 -4.47 -3.13 -22.88
C GLN A 54 -4.37 -1.81 -22.10
N ARG A 55 -3.50 -1.74 -21.09
CA ARG A 55 -3.34 -0.54 -20.28
C ARG A 55 -2.70 0.58 -21.12
N PRO A 56 -3.32 1.77 -21.19
CA PRO A 56 -2.78 2.89 -21.94
C PRO A 56 -1.46 3.36 -21.33
N THR A 57 -0.60 3.94 -22.17
CA THR A 57 0.67 4.54 -21.73
C THR A 57 0.43 5.85 -21.00
N VAL A 58 1.44 6.32 -20.26
CA VAL A 58 1.37 7.58 -19.50
C VAL A 58 1.21 8.76 -20.45
N ASP A 59 1.90 8.73 -21.58
CA ASP A 59 1.83 9.79 -22.59
C ASP A 59 0.44 9.88 -23.22
N GLU A 60 -0.19 8.74 -23.54
CA GLU A 60 -1.59 8.72 -24.01
C GLU A 60 -2.57 9.32 -22.99
N LEU A 61 -2.32 9.16 -21.69
CA LEU A 61 -3.15 9.75 -20.64
C LEU A 61 -2.93 11.26 -20.50
N ARG A 62 -1.71 11.75 -20.77
CA ARG A 62 -1.41 13.19 -20.84
C ARG A 62 -2.07 13.83 -22.06
N ASP A 63 -2.01 13.17 -23.22
CA ASP A 63 -2.66 13.63 -24.46
C ASP A 63 -4.17 13.74 -24.31
N ARG A 64 -4.77 12.78 -23.59
CA ARG A 64 -6.20 12.79 -23.24
C ARG A 64 -6.55 13.74 -22.10
N LYS A 65 -5.58 14.48 -21.55
CA LYS A 65 -5.73 15.39 -20.41
C LYS A 65 -6.35 14.73 -19.18
N ILE A 66 -6.06 13.44 -18.98
CA ILE A 66 -6.44 12.68 -17.78
C ILE A 66 -5.38 12.90 -16.69
N LEU A 67 -4.10 12.91 -17.06
CA LEU A 67 -3.00 13.33 -16.19
C LEU A 67 -2.70 14.81 -16.46
N ILE A 68 -3.24 15.69 -15.62
CA ILE A 68 -3.19 17.15 -15.84
C ILE A 68 -1.99 17.77 -15.12
N ARG A 69 -1.68 17.33 -13.90
CA ARG A 69 -0.58 17.87 -13.10
C ARG A 69 0.56 16.88 -13.00
N PHE A 70 1.76 17.41 -12.78
CA PHE A 70 2.96 16.60 -12.57
C PHE A 70 2.87 15.66 -11.34
N SER A 71 2.05 16.02 -10.34
CA SER A 71 1.82 15.22 -9.14
C SER A 71 0.96 13.98 -9.36
N ASP A 72 0.16 13.95 -10.43
CA ASP A 72 -0.87 12.92 -10.63
C ASP A 72 -0.27 11.58 -11.07
N TYR A 73 0.99 11.60 -11.53
CA TYR A 73 1.76 10.39 -11.83
C TYR A 73 3.25 10.63 -11.56
N VAL A 74 3.81 9.85 -10.63
CA VAL A 74 5.24 9.82 -10.34
C VAL A 74 5.82 8.55 -10.94
N GLU A 75 6.77 8.70 -11.86
CA GLU A 75 7.50 7.58 -12.43
C GLU A 75 8.35 6.91 -11.34
N VAL A 76 8.08 5.63 -11.08
CA VAL A 76 8.92 4.81 -10.19
C VAL A 76 10.18 4.43 -10.98
N ALA A 77 11.24 5.22 -10.82
CA ALA A 77 12.55 4.86 -11.33
C ALA A 77 13.04 3.59 -10.60
N LYS A 78 13.66 2.66 -11.33
CA LYS A 78 14.37 1.54 -10.70
C LYS A 78 15.45 2.15 -9.80
N ALA A 79 15.47 1.78 -8.52
CA ALA A 79 16.57 2.11 -7.61
C ALA A 79 17.86 1.46 -8.15
N GLN A 80 18.56 2.15 -9.06
CA GLN A 80 19.84 1.68 -9.56
C GLN A 80 20.87 1.86 -8.45
N LEU A 81 21.29 0.75 -7.84
CA LEU A 81 22.68 0.47 -7.41
C LEU A 81 23.44 1.58 -6.65
N TRP A 82 22.75 2.55 -6.04
CA TRP A 82 23.36 3.61 -5.23
C TRP A 82 23.99 3.08 -3.93
N PHE A 83 23.78 1.78 -3.65
CA PHE A 83 24.29 1.06 -2.48
C PHE A 83 25.54 0.21 -2.75
N HIS A 84 26.06 0.12 -3.99
CA HIS A 84 27.22 -0.72 -4.33
C HIS A 84 28.31 0.05 -5.10
N LYS A 85 28.45 1.35 -4.83
CA LYS A 85 29.72 2.02 -5.11
C LYS A 85 30.44 2.16 -3.79
N ASP A 86 31.59 1.50 -3.71
CA ASP A 86 32.60 1.61 -2.65
C ASP A 86 32.98 3.07 -2.41
N LYS A 87 32.13 3.79 -1.68
CA LYS A 87 32.53 5.03 -1.02
C LYS A 87 33.28 4.57 0.23
N PRO A 88 34.60 4.75 0.35
CA PRO A 88 35.21 4.69 1.67
C PRO A 88 34.44 5.71 2.50
N GLY A 89 33.72 5.23 3.51
CA GLY A 89 32.94 6.09 4.37
C GLY A 89 33.84 7.19 4.91
N PRO A 90 33.39 8.44 5.01
CA PRO A 90 34.18 9.49 5.64
C PRO A 90 34.54 9.02 7.06
N GLU A 91 35.84 8.98 7.32
CA GLU A 91 36.41 8.73 8.64
C GLU A 91 35.74 9.67 9.64
N LEU A 92 35.23 9.10 10.73
CA LEU A 92 34.33 9.80 11.66
C LEU A 92 35.09 10.90 12.41
N SER A 93 35.10 12.10 11.82
CA SER A 93 35.42 13.35 12.49
C SER A 93 34.30 14.34 12.24
N ASP A 94 33.49 14.54 13.29
CA ASP A 94 32.37 15.47 13.45
C ASP A 94 31.17 15.34 12.49
N SER A 95 30.00 15.13 13.12
CA SER A 95 28.67 15.00 12.50
C SER A 95 28.18 16.25 11.77
N SER A 96 28.87 17.39 11.94
CA SER A 96 28.58 18.65 11.26
C SER A 96 28.98 18.63 9.77
N GLN A 97 30.01 17.88 9.39
CA GLN A 97 30.53 17.87 8.01
C GLN A 97 29.82 16.86 7.07
N LEU A 98 28.96 15.99 7.60
CA LEU A 98 28.20 15.01 6.82
C LEU A 98 27.01 15.63 6.08
N ARG A 99 26.49 16.74 6.60
CA ARG A 99 25.29 17.41 6.06
C ARG A 99 25.56 18.03 4.69
N ASP A 100 26.74 18.58 4.49
CA ASP A 100 27.13 19.27 3.25
C ASP A 100 27.53 18.32 2.11
N LYS A 101 27.94 17.08 2.43
CA LYS A 101 28.36 16.08 1.43
C LYS A 101 27.24 15.15 0.96
N PHE A 102 26.24 14.89 1.80
CA PHE A 102 25.12 14.02 1.42
C PHE A 102 24.07 14.76 0.57
N TYR A 103 24.03 16.09 0.66
CA TYR A 103 23.08 16.95 -0.04
C TYR A 103 23.76 18.15 -0.70
N PRO A 104 24.46 17.94 -1.82
CA PRO A 104 25.01 19.04 -2.58
C PRO A 104 23.88 19.66 -3.41
N GLU A 105 23.58 20.92 -3.09
CA GLU A 105 22.83 21.90 -3.86
C GLU A 105 21.37 21.58 -4.27
N GLY A 106 20.45 22.37 -3.69
CA GLY A 106 19.30 22.90 -4.42
C GLY A 106 17.95 22.18 -4.32
N TYR A 107 17.85 20.99 -3.73
CA TYR A 107 16.56 20.29 -3.61
C TYR A 107 16.39 19.55 -2.28
N TRP A 108 15.95 20.25 -1.23
CA TRP A 108 15.25 19.60 -0.11
C TRP A 108 14.09 20.47 0.36
N ALA A 109 12.89 20.15 -0.11
CA ALA A 109 11.67 20.50 0.60
C ALA A 109 10.57 19.49 0.28
N MET A 110 10.57 18.38 1.01
CA MET A 110 9.32 17.86 1.57
C MET A 110 9.53 17.83 3.08
N PRO A 111 9.15 18.90 3.79
CA PRO A 111 9.06 18.88 5.24
C PRO A 111 8.08 17.80 5.64
N THR A 112 8.49 16.97 6.58
CA THR A 112 7.62 16.13 7.37
C THR A 112 6.67 17.03 8.17
N ASP A 113 5.53 17.42 7.61
CA ASP A 113 4.34 17.87 8.34
C ASP A 113 3.11 17.85 7.40
N ILE A 114 2.16 16.96 7.69
CA ILE A 114 0.83 16.87 7.04
C ILE A 114 -0.11 18.01 7.54
N LEU A 115 0.41 19.00 8.25
CA LEU A 115 -0.36 20.08 8.85
C LEU A 115 0.21 21.44 8.42
N ASP A 116 0.00 21.81 7.16
CA ASP A 116 -0.15 23.22 6.79
C ASP A 116 -0.84 23.36 5.43
N CYS A 117 -2.17 23.19 5.47
CA CYS A 117 -3.08 23.38 4.34
C CYS A 117 -3.34 24.86 4.01
N HIS A 118 -2.57 25.80 4.58
CA HIS A 118 -2.92 27.23 4.56
C HIS A 118 -2.12 28.11 3.59
N ILE A 119 -1.13 27.59 2.87
CA ILE A 119 -0.24 28.41 2.01
C ILE A 119 -0.57 28.35 0.51
N TRP A 120 -1.35 27.38 0.05
CA TRP A 120 -1.84 27.39 -1.35
C TRP A 120 -3.32 27.72 -1.35
N GLY A 121 -3.62 29.01 -1.49
CA GLY A 121 -4.96 29.57 -1.54
C GLY A 121 -5.88 28.86 -2.53
N CYS A 122 -6.55 27.83 -2.05
CA CYS A 122 -7.78 27.30 -2.62
C CYS A 122 -8.91 28.22 -2.17
N TYR A 123 -9.24 29.20 -3.00
CA TYR A 123 -10.64 29.63 -3.19
C TYR A 123 -11.26 28.76 -4.29
#